data_AF-A0A9W4EAZ7-F1
#
_entry.id   AF-A0A9W4EAZ7-F1
#
_cell.length_a   1.000
_cell.length_b   1.000
_cell.length_c   1.000
_cell.angle_alpha   90.00
_cell.angle_beta   90.00
_cell.angle_gamma   90.00
#
_symmetry.space_group_name_H-M   'P 1'
#
loop_
_entity.id
_entity.type
_entity.pdbx_description
1 polymer ?
#
loop_
_entity_poly.entity_id
_entity_poly.type
_entity_poly.pdbx_seq_one_letter_code
_entity_poly.pdbx_strand_id
1 'polypeptide(L)'
;MMIVLPVRLNELLNDVSGARAATLALDFAEHATDLETEPLSESMREATVEYVAAAREAIALGRANDRILRAHAAFFTTSWKTSGHPEVTHILNSAVRLACQDMLIEAGAMNKVARTKLSCQYIAQTAQSAVGSRSAKRATEGTESRKADRAARWEEARWQLHHVIATEPNPHE
;
A
#
# COMPACT_ATOMS: atom_id res chain seq x y z
N MET A 1 -15.00 8.34 -11.65
CA MET A 1 -14.02 7.39 -11.07
C MET A 1 -14.70 6.72 -9.90
N MET A 2 -14.99 5.42 -10.00
CA MET A 2 -15.73 4.69 -8.96
C MET A 2 -14.82 3.59 -8.42
N ILE A 3 -14.44 3.73 -7.16
CA ILE A 3 -13.67 2.75 -6.40
C ILE A 3 -14.63 1.68 -5.89
N VAL A 4 -14.25 0.40 -5.96
CA VAL A 4 -15.11 -0.72 -5.56
C VAL A 4 -14.72 -1.12 -4.14
N LEU A 5 -15.21 -0.40 -3.15
CA LEU A 5 -15.03 -0.78 -1.75
C LEU A 5 -16.35 -1.36 -1.22
N PRO A 6 -16.46 -2.69 -1.02
CA PRO A 6 -17.63 -3.29 -0.39
C PRO A 6 -17.87 -2.65 0.98
N VAL A 7 -19.13 -2.37 1.31
CA VAL A 7 -19.53 -1.80 2.61
C VAL A 7 -18.92 -2.60 3.78
N ARG A 8 -18.95 -3.94 3.68
CA ARG A 8 -18.37 -4.82 4.70
C ARG A 8 -16.85 -4.67 4.85
N LEU A 9 -16.11 -4.52 3.75
CA LEU A 9 -14.67 -4.26 3.84
C LEU A 9 -14.41 -2.92 4.53
N ASN A 10 -15.21 -1.90 4.21
CA ASN A 10 -15.08 -0.59 4.85
C ASN A 10 -15.35 -0.63 6.36
N GLU A 11 -16.39 -1.34 6.78
CA GLU A 11 -16.74 -1.57 8.20
C GLU A 11 -15.60 -2.29 8.92
N LEU A 12 -15.16 -3.44 8.39
CA LEU A 12 -14.07 -4.22 9.01
C LEU A 12 -12.80 -3.38 9.18
N LEU A 13 -12.40 -2.63 8.15
CA LEU A 13 -11.19 -1.78 8.22
C LEU A 13 -11.30 -0.63 9.24
N ASN A 14 -12.51 -0.20 9.64
CA ASN A 14 -12.68 0.77 10.72
C ASN A 14 -12.50 0.15 12.10
N ASP A 15 -12.79 -1.14 12.24
CA ASP A 15 -12.74 -1.86 13.52
C ASP A 15 -11.35 -2.42 13.83
N VAL A 16 -10.43 -2.41 12.85
CA VAL A 16 -9.04 -2.87 13.05
C VAL A 16 -8.23 -1.85 13.86
N SER A 17 -7.59 -2.32 14.93
CA SER A 17 -6.66 -1.52 15.75
C SER A 17 -5.49 -0.94 14.93
N GLY A 18 -4.90 0.17 15.37
CA GLY A 18 -3.88 0.90 14.61
C GLY A 18 -2.68 0.07 14.14
N ALA A 19 -2.12 -0.80 14.98
CA ALA A 19 -0.96 -1.63 14.60
C ALA A 19 -1.30 -2.68 13.53
N ARG A 20 -2.48 -3.30 13.64
CA ARG A 20 -2.97 -4.26 12.63
C ARG A 20 -3.37 -3.57 11.34
N ALA A 21 -3.98 -2.39 11.42
CA ALA A 21 -4.30 -1.55 10.27
C ALA A 21 -3.03 -1.14 9.51
N ALA A 22 -1.91 -0.90 10.21
CA ALA A 22 -0.61 -0.67 9.60
C ALA A 22 -0.09 -1.92 8.86
N THR A 23 -0.20 -3.11 9.46
CA THR A 23 0.19 -4.37 8.80
C THR A 23 -0.65 -4.65 7.56
N LEU A 24 -1.98 -4.54 7.65
CA LEU A 24 -2.89 -4.72 6.52
C LEU A 24 -2.60 -3.74 5.38
N ALA A 25 -2.30 -2.47 5.69
CA ALA A 25 -1.95 -1.51 4.67
C ALA A 25 -0.66 -1.89 3.91
N LEU A 26 0.33 -2.45 4.60
CA LEU A 26 1.53 -2.98 3.96
C LEU A 26 1.18 -4.18 3.07
N ASP A 27 0.35 -5.11 3.55
CA ASP A 27 -0.11 -6.27 2.76
C ASP A 27 -0.84 -5.85 1.48
N PHE A 28 -1.74 -4.85 1.58
CA PHE A 28 -2.48 -4.34 0.43
C PHE A 28 -1.57 -3.65 -0.59
N ALA A 29 -0.59 -2.88 -0.13
CA ALA A 29 0.36 -2.22 -1.01
C ALA A 29 1.30 -3.21 -1.70
N GLU A 30 1.76 -4.23 -0.97
CA GLU A 30 2.61 -5.31 -1.48
C GLU A 30 1.86 -6.13 -2.54
N HIS A 31 0.65 -6.63 -2.22
CA HIS A 31 -0.18 -7.38 -3.16
C HIS A 31 -0.47 -6.58 -4.44
N ALA A 32 -0.87 -5.31 -4.30
CA ALA A 32 -1.10 -4.46 -5.47
C ALA A 32 0.17 -4.27 -6.30
N THR A 33 1.35 -4.22 -5.67
CA THR A 33 2.63 -4.10 -6.38
C THR A 33 2.98 -5.40 -7.11
N ASP A 34 2.73 -6.54 -6.50
CA ASP A 34 3.01 -7.87 -7.09
C ASP A 34 2.14 -8.19 -8.31
N LEU A 35 0.95 -7.58 -8.40
CA LEU A 35 0.10 -7.66 -9.59
C LEU A 35 0.63 -6.83 -10.78
N GLU A 36 1.76 -6.13 -10.63
CA GLU A 36 2.42 -5.45 -11.74
C GLU A 36 2.98 -6.47 -12.73
N THR A 37 2.53 -6.43 -13.98
CA THR A 37 3.05 -7.33 -15.01
C THR A 37 4.26 -6.76 -15.72
N GLU A 38 4.44 -5.43 -15.69
CA GLU A 38 5.68 -4.81 -16.12
C GLU A 38 6.67 -4.92 -14.97
N PRO A 39 7.72 -5.74 -15.10
CA PRO A 39 8.63 -5.95 -14.00
C PRO A 39 9.27 -4.63 -13.62
N LEU A 40 9.13 -4.25 -12.33
CA LEU A 40 9.95 -3.19 -11.76
C LEU A 40 11.41 -3.47 -12.10
N SER A 41 12.17 -2.41 -12.37
CA SER A 41 13.63 -2.50 -12.38
C SER A 41 14.11 -3.20 -11.11
N GLU A 42 15.16 -4.00 -11.21
CA GLU A 42 15.69 -4.78 -10.09
C GLU A 42 15.93 -3.93 -8.84
N SER A 43 16.56 -2.77 -9.00
CA SER A 43 16.82 -1.83 -7.91
C SER A 43 15.54 -1.31 -7.23
N MET A 44 14.47 -1.05 -7.99
CA MET A 44 13.20 -0.58 -7.44
C MET A 44 12.45 -1.71 -6.70
N ARG A 45 12.52 -2.94 -7.22
CA ARG A 45 11.98 -4.13 -6.56
C ARG A 45 12.70 -4.38 -5.23
N GLU A 46 14.03 -4.39 -5.22
CA GLU A 46 14.83 -4.55 -4.00
C GLU A 46 14.52 -3.46 -2.97
N ALA A 47 14.48 -2.19 -3.41
CA ALA A 47 14.17 -1.08 -2.53
C ALA A 47 12.75 -1.16 -1.94
N THR A 48 11.78 -1.62 -2.74
CA THR A 48 10.39 -1.83 -2.28
C THR A 48 10.30 -2.93 -1.23
N VAL A 49 10.88 -4.10 -1.52
CA VAL A 49 10.86 -5.26 -0.62
C VAL A 49 11.53 -4.91 0.71
N GLU A 50 12.70 -4.27 0.66
CA GLU A 50 13.40 -3.87 1.88
C GLU A 50 12.64 -2.79 2.66
N TYR A 51 11.98 -1.85 1.97
CA TYR A 51 11.22 -0.79 2.63
C TYR A 51 9.99 -1.34 3.38
N VAL A 52 9.27 -2.28 2.77
CA VAL A 52 8.15 -2.98 3.42
C VAL A 52 8.64 -3.84 4.58
N ALA A 53 9.70 -4.64 4.38
CA ALA A 53 10.24 -5.50 5.43
C ALA A 53 10.74 -4.69 6.64
N ALA A 54 11.45 -3.60 6.41
CA ALA A 54 11.91 -2.71 7.47
C ALA A 54 10.76 -2.00 8.20
N ALA A 55 9.68 -1.67 7.49
CA ALA A 55 8.49 -1.08 8.10
C ALA A 55 7.78 -2.09 9.02
N ARG A 56 7.64 -3.36 8.59
CA ARG A 56 7.08 -4.44 9.43
C ARG A 56 7.90 -4.63 10.71
N GLU A 57 9.23 -4.60 10.60
CA GLU A 57 10.12 -4.68 11.75
C GLU A 57 9.94 -3.49 12.71
N ALA A 58 9.85 -2.27 12.18
CA ALA A 58 9.62 -1.07 13.00
C ALA A 58 8.26 -1.10 13.71
N ILE A 59 7.19 -1.59 13.05
CA ILE A 59 5.88 -1.82 13.68
C ILE A 59 6.03 -2.80 14.85
N ALA A 60 6.69 -3.94 14.62
CA ALA A 60 6.86 -4.97 15.65
C ALA A 60 7.66 -4.46 16.87
N LEU A 61 8.63 -3.57 16.64
CA LEU A 61 9.43 -2.93 17.68
C LEU A 61 8.73 -1.73 18.34
N GLY A 62 7.65 -1.21 17.74
CA GLY A 62 6.98 0.02 18.18
C GLY A 62 7.82 1.29 18.06
N ARG A 63 8.92 1.27 17.30
CA ARG A 63 9.85 2.40 17.13
C ARG A 63 10.61 2.30 15.82
N ALA A 64 11.11 3.43 15.32
CA ALA A 64 12.05 3.44 14.22
C ALA A 64 13.37 2.76 14.64
N ASN A 65 13.95 1.99 13.72
CA ASN A 65 15.27 1.39 13.82
C ASN A 65 16.15 1.85 12.64
N ASP A 66 17.45 1.59 12.69
CA ASP A 66 18.35 2.03 11.62
C ASP A 66 17.98 1.44 10.25
N ARG A 67 17.35 0.26 10.24
CA ARG A 67 16.95 -0.42 9.01
C ARG A 67 15.87 0.38 8.27
N ILE A 68 14.80 0.81 8.94
CA ILE A 68 13.74 1.61 8.29
C ILE A 68 14.23 2.99 7.87
N LEU A 69 15.17 3.60 8.62
CA LEU A 69 15.75 4.89 8.23
C LEU A 69 16.57 4.77 6.92
N ARG A 70 17.41 3.73 6.82
CA ARG A 70 18.16 3.44 5.59
C ARG A 70 17.24 3.06 4.44
N ALA A 71 16.26 2.20 4.68
CA ALA A 71 15.33 1.74 3.66
C ALA A 71 14.48 2.90 3.10
N HIS A 72 13.99 3.80 3.97
CA HIS A 72 13.31 5.02 3.56
C HIS A 72 14.17 5.87 2.62
N ALA A 73 15.41 6.16 3.00
CA ALA A 73 16.33 6.95 2.17
C ALA A 73 16.64 6.27 0.83
N ALA A 74 16.87 4.96 0.84
CA ALA A 74 17.16 4.17 -0.35
C ALA A 74 15.96 4.12 -1.31
N PHE A 75 14.76 3.87 -0.79
CA PHE A 75 13.52 3.84 -1.56
C PHE A 75 13.30 5.14 -2.33
N PHE A 76 13.37 6.29 -1.65
CA PHE A 76 13.20 7.58 -2.33
C PHE A 76 14.31 7.86 -3.34
N THR A 77 15.57 7.60 -2.97
CA THR A 77 16.71 7.78 -3.88
C THR A 77 16.53 6.98 -5.17
N THR A 78 16.04 5.73 -5.07
CA THR A 78 15.76 4.88 -6.22
C THR A 78 14.55 5.37 -7.00
N SER A 79 13.44 5.73 -6.34
CA SER A 79 12.23 6.20 -7.02
C SER A 79 12.46 7.48 -7.82
N TRP A 80 13.35 8.36 -7.38
CA TRP A 80 13.72 9.57 -8.14
C TRP A 80 14.56 9.26 -9.39
N LYS A 81 15.31 8.16 -9.38
CA LYS A 81 16.17 7.74 -10.49
C LYS A 81 15.44 6.87 -11.50
N THR A 82 14.43 6.13 -11.05
CA THR A 82 13.64 5.22 -11.88
C THR A 82 12.31 5.87 -12.26
N SER A 83 12.21 6.39 -13.48
CA SER A 83 10.92 6.81 -14.04
C SER A 83 10.07 5.59 -14.41
N GLY A 84 8.75 5.72 -14.30
CA GLY A 84 7.81 4.73 -14.86
C GLY A 84 6.80 4.11 -13.90
N HIS A 85 6.98 4.23 -12.57
CA HIS A 85 6.09 3.56 -11.60
C HIS A 85 5.56 4.49 -10.48
N PRO A 86 4.90 5.61 -10.83
CA PRO A 86 4.39 6.56 -9.84
C PRO A 86 3.29 5.94 -8.96
N GLU A 87 2.47 5.04 -9.50
CA GLU A 87 1.39 4.37 -8.76
C GLU A 87 1.95 3.44 -7.67
N VAL A 88 2.99 2.66 -7.98
CA VAL A 88 3.71 1.79 -7.03
C VAL A 88 4.40 2.61 -5.95
N THR A 89 5.13 3.66 -6.35
CA THR A 89 5.82 4.54 -5.40
C THR A 89 4.83 5.20 -4.44
N HIS A 90 3.70 5.68 -4.97
CA HIS A 90 2.66 6.35 -4.19
C HIS A 90 2.02 5.40 -3.16
N ILE A 91 1.64 4.18 -3.57
CA ILE A 91 0.94 3.27 -2.66
C ILE A 91 1.84 2.75 -1.55
N LEU A 92 3.06 2.34 -1.87
CA LEU A 92 4.03 1.83 -0.88
C LEU A 92 4.40 2.92 0.11
N ASN A 93 4.71 4.13 -0.37
CA ASN A 93 4.99 5.24 0.52
C ASN A 93 3.79 5.59 1.39
N SER A 94 2.57 5.57 0.85
CA SER A 94 1.37 5.82 1.65
C SER A 94 1.18 4.75 2.74
N ALA A 95 1.40 3.47 2.42
CA ALA A 95 1.28 2.39 3.39
C ALA A 95 2.35 2.50 4.50
N VAL A 96 3.62 2.73 4.14
CA VAL A 96 4.68 2.93 5.14
C VAL A 96 4.44 4.19 5.97
N ARG A 97 3.87 5.25 5.40
CA ARG A 97 3.51 6.44 6.17
C ARG A 97 2.36 6.19 7.14
N LEU A 98 1.36 5.40 6.77
CA LEU A 98 0.35 4.96 7.74
C LEU A 98 1.03 4.22 8.90
N ALA A 99 1.99 3.33 8.59
CA ALA A 99 2.64 2.47 9.57
C ALA A 99 3.66 3.16 10.47
N CYS A 100 4.52 3.99 9.89
CA CYS A 100 5.79 4.39 10.51
C CYS A 100 6.01 5.91 10.48
N GLN A 101 5.08 6.73 9.97
CA GLN A 101 5.32 8.18 9.82
C GLN A 101 5.71 8.86 11.13
N ASP A 102 5.01 8.59 12.22
CA ASP A 102 5.32 9.24 13.50
C ASP A 102 6.70 8.81 14.02
N MET A 103 7.05 7.53 13.88
CA MET A 103 8.37 7.00 14.23
C MET A 103 9.49 7.64 13.38
N LEU A 104 9.24 7.83 12.08
CA LEU A 104 10.18 8.48 11.16
C LEU A 104 10.34 9.98 11.45
N ILE A 105 9.26 10.65 11.89
CA ILE A 105 9.31 12.06 12.32
C ILE A 105 10.12 12.18 13.61
N GLU A 106 9.87 11.33 14.60
CA GLU A 106 10.59 11.33 15.88
C GLU A 106 12.08 11.03 15.70
N ALA A 107 12.42 10.15 14.76
CA ALA A 107 13.80 9.85 14.38
C ALA A 107 14.46 10.92 13.48
N GLY A 108 13.74 11.97 13.09
CA GLY A 108 14.25 13.06 12.25
C GLY A 108 14.42 12.72 10.77
N ALA A 109 13.98 11.55 10.32
CA ALA A 109 14.02 11.14 8.91
C ALA A 109 12.87 11.75 8.07
N MET A 110 11.82 12.24 8.72
CA MET A 110 10.70 12.91 8.07
C MET A 110 10.35 14.23 8.76
N ASN A 111 9.99 15.24 7.97
CA ASN A 111 9.56 16.53 8.51
C ASN A 111 8.13 16.45 9.05
N LYS A 112 7.89 16.99 10.26
CA LYS A 112 6.56 17.09 10.87
C LYS A 112 5.54 17.82 10.00
N VAL A 113 5.96 18.81 9.20
CA VAL A 113 5.09 19.55 8.27
C VAL A 113 4.55 18.64 7.17
N ALA A 114 5.28 17.58 6.82
CA ALA A 114 4.84 16.64 5.81
C ALA A 114 3.73 15.70 6.33
N ARG A 115 3.43 15.65 7.63
CA ARG A 115 2.54 14.66 8.26
C ARG A 115 1.18 14.57 7.57
N THR A 116 0.78 13.36 7.18
CA THR A 116 -0.53 13.07 6.60
C THR A 116 -1.33 12.14 7.50
N LYS A 117 -2.64 12.34 7.57
CA LYS A 117 -3.57 11.40 8.22
C LYS A 117 -4.06 10.41 7.17
N LEU A 118 -3.40 9.25 7.13
CA LEU A 118 -3.81 8.15 6.26
C LEU A 118 -4.68 7.18 7.06
N SER A 119 -5.48 6.38 6.36
CA SER A 119 -6.24 5.27 6.94
C SER A 119 -6.00 4.00 6.13
N CYS A 120 -6.24 2.84 6.72
CA CYS A 120 -6.15 1.57 5.98
C CYS A 120 -7.13 1.52 4.80
N GLN A 121 -8.31 2.14 4.95
CA GLN A 121 -9.28 2.33 3.86
C GLN A 121 -8.70 3.12 2.69
N TYR A 122 -7.99 4.22 2.97
CA TYR A 122 -7.35 5.00 1.92
C TYR A 122 -6.33 4.14 1.13
N ILE A 123 -5.57 3.30 1.82
CA ILE A 123 -4.61 2.39 1.19
C ILE A 123 -5.32 1.33 0.35
N ALA A 124 -6.37 0.70 0.87
CA ALA A 124 -7.19 -0.28 0.14
C ALA A 124 -7.78 0.33 -1.15
N GLN A 125 -8.34 1.53 -1.05
CA GLN A 125 -8.88 2.27 -2.20
C GLN A 125 -7.81 2.65 -3.23
N THR A 126 -6.61 3.00 -2.75
CA THR A 126 -5.46 3.32 -3.59
C THR A 126 -4.96 2.08 -4.34
N ALA A 127 -4.88 0.91 -3.67
CA ALA A 127 -4.55 -0.38 -4.27
C ALA A 127 -5.52 -0.74 -5.39
N GLN A 128 -6.82 -0.70 -5.10
CA GLN A 128 -7.87 -0.96 -6.10
C GLN A 128 -7.75 0.00 -7.29
N SER A 129 -7.52 1.29 -7.02
CA SER A 129 -7.36 2.30 -8.09
C SER A 129 -6.15 2.01 -8.97
N ALA A 130 -5.01 1.65 -8.38
CA ALA A 130 -3.78 1.32 -9.11
C ALA A 130 -3.96 0.04 -9.95
N VAL A 131 -4.49 -1.03 -9.36
CA VAL A 131 -4.76 -2.30 -10.08
C VAL A 131 -5.75 -2.10 -11.23
N GLY A 132 -6.81 -1.31 -11.00
CA GLY A 132 -7.78 -0.92 -12.03
C GLY A 132 -7.15 -0.12 -13.17
N SER A 133 -6.41 0.95 -12.84
CA SER A 133 -5.71 1.81 -13.81
C SER A 133 -4.81 1.00 -14.72
N ARG A 134 -4.00 0.10 -14.15
CA ARG A 134 -3.08 -0.78 -14.89
C ARG A 134 -3.81 -1.73 -15.81
N SER A 135 -4.89 -2.35 -15.32
CA SER A 135 -5.71 -3.25 -16.15
C SER A 135 -6.39 -2.51 -17.30
N ALA A 136 -6.86 -1.28 -17.06
CA ALA A 136 -7.47 -0.45 -18.09
C ALA A 136 -6.48 -0.04 -19.20
N LYS A 137 -5.22 0.28 -18.84
CA LYS A 137 -4.15 0.66 -19.77
C LYS A 137 -3.75 -0.49 -20.70
N ARG A 138 -3.87 -1.74 -20.24
CA ARG A 138 -3.52 -2.94 -21.01
C ARG A 138 -4.63 -3.41 -21.94
N ALA A 139 -5.88 -3.09 -21.61
CA ALA A 139 -7.03 -3.43 -22.43
C ALA A 139 -7.14 -2.51 -23.65
N THR A 140 -7.73 -3.03 -24.74
CA THR A 140 -8.05 -2.22 -25.93
C THR A 140 -8.93 -1.03 -25.55
N GLU A 141 -8.70 0.11 -26.20
CA GLU A 141 -9.39 1.36 -25.91
C GLU A 141 -10.92 1.23 -26.00
N GLY A 142 -11.62 2.09 -25.24
CA GLY A 142 -13.08 2.14 -25.23
C GLY A 142 -13.73 1.28 -24.14
N THR A 143 -14.76 0.52 -24.50
CA THR A 143 -15.62 -0.19 -23.54
C THR A 143 -14.88 -1.29 -22.79
N GLU A 144 -13.93 -1.97 -23.44
CA GLU A 144 -13.12 -3.04 -22.85
C GLU A 144 -12.18 -2.49 -21.76
N SER A 145 -11.56 -1.33 -21.97
CA SER A 145 -10.75 -0.65 -20.95
C SER A 145 -11.54 -0.36 -19.66
N ARG A 146 -12.75 0.17 -19.78
CA ARG A 146 -13.61 0.44 -18.60
C ARG A 146 -14.07 -0.84 -17.90
N LYS A 147 -14.27 -1.93 -18.65
CA LYS A 147 -14.65 -3.23 -18.11
C LYS A 147 -13.48 -3.87 -17.35
N ALA A 148 -12.27 -3.82 -17.92
CA ALA A 148 -11.04 -4.29 -17.30
C ALA A 148 -10.74 -3.54 -15.99
N ASP A 149 -10.85 -2.21 -15.99
CA ASP A 149 -10.69 -1.37 -14.78
C ASP A 149 -11.61 -1.81 -13.63
N ARG A 150 -12.90 -1.99 -13.92
CA ARG A 150 -13.89 -2.39 -12.91
C ARG A 150 -13.69 -3.83 -12.43
N ALA A 151 -13.40 -4.75 -13.35
CA ALA A 151 -13.15 -6.15 -13.01
C ALA A 151 -11.94 -6.28 -12.07
N ALA A 152 -10.83 -5.61 -12.40
CA ALA A 152 -9.62 -5.66 -11.61
C ALA A 152 -9.78 -5.00 -10.23
N ARG A 153 -10.52 -3.88 -10.14
CA ARG A 153 -10.92 -3.28 -8.85
C ARG A 153 -11.76 -4.21 -8.00
N TRP A 154 -12.69 -4.94 -8.61
CA TRP A 154 -13.54 -5.88 -7.91
C TRP A 154 -12.75 -7.08 -7.38
N GLU A 155 -11.84 -7.63 -8.18
CA GLU A 155 -10.97 -8.74 -7.75
C GLU A 155 -10.03 -8.32 -6.63
N GLU A 156 -9.45 -7.12 -6.71
CA GLU A 156 -8.60 -6.57 -5.63
C GLU A 156 -9.42 -6.39 -4.34
N ALA A 157 -10.63 -5.84 -4.44
CA ALA A 157 -11.50 -5.68 -3.27
C ALA A 157 -11.94 -7.03 -2.67
N ARG A 158 -12.15 -8.04 -3.51
CA ARG A 158 -12.46 -9.41 -3.09
C ARG A 158 -11.27 -10.01 -2.33
N TRP A 159 -10.06 -9.90 -2.88
CA TRP A 159 -8.85 -10.36 -2.20
C TRP A 159 -8.65 -9.66 -0.86
N GLN A 160 -8.77 -8.33 -0.79
CA GLN A 160 -8.63 -7.56 0.44
C GLN A 160 -9.62 -7.99 1.52
N LEU A 161 -10.89 -8.22 1.15
CA LEU A 161 -11.91 -8.72 2.08
C LEU A 161 -11.57 -10.11 2.62
N HIS A 162 -11.17 -11.03 1.76
CA HIS A 162 -10.75 -12.37 2.19
C HIS A 162 -9.51 -12.33 3.08
N HIS A 163 -8.55 -11.47 2.75
CA HIS A 163 -7.33 -11.30 3.53
C HIS A 163 -7.64 -10.82 4.94
N VAL A 164 -8.46 -9.77 5.08
CA VAL A 164 -8.89 -9.25 6.40
C VAL A 164 -9.60 -10.33 7.21
N ILE A 165 -10.54 -11.08 6.61
CA ILE A 165 -11.24 -12.18 7.28
C ILE A 165 -10.28 -13.29 7.74
N ALA A 166 -9.21 -13.54 6.98
CA ALA A 166 -8.25 -14.59 7.29
C ALA A 166 -7.22 -14.19 8.36
N THR A 167 -6.82 -12.91 8.42
CA THR A 167 -5.72 -12.45 9.28
C THR A 167 -6.19 -11.75 10.55
N GLU A 168 -7.35 -11.11 10.53
CA GLU A 168 -7.87 -10.35 11.67
C GLU A 168 -8.85 -11.19 12.48
N PRO A 169 -8.71 -11.23 13.82
CA PRO A 169 -9.71 -11.86 14.65
C PRO A 169 -11.02 -11.06 14.61
N ASN A 170 -12.11 -11.76 14.92
CA ASN A 170 -13.40 -11.13 15.10
C ASN A 170 -13.28 -10.03 16.18
N PRO A 171 -13.61 -8.76 15.87
CA PRO A 171 -13.51 -7.67 16.86
C PRO A 171 -14.51 -7.80 18.02
N HIS A 172 -15.44 -8.75 17.95
CA HIS A 172 -16.46 -9.03 18.95
C HIS A 172 -16.25 -10.35 19.72
N GLU A 173 -15.15 -11.06 19.47
CA GLU A 173 -14.70 -12.23 20.26
C GLU A 173 -13.56 -11.84 21.19
#